data_AF-X1BFM3-F1
#
_entry.id   AF-X1BFM3-F1
#
_cell.length_a   1.000
_cell.length_b   1.000
_cell.length_c   1.000
_cell.angle_alpha   90.00
_cell.angle_beta   90.00
_cell.angle_gamma   90.00
#
_symmetry.space_group_name_H-M   'P 1'
#
loop_
_entity.id
_entity.type
_entity.pdbx_description
1 polymer ?
#
loop_
_entity_poly.entity_id
_entity_poly.type
_entity_poly.pdbx_seq_one_letter_code
_entity_poly.pdbx_strand_id
1 'polypeptide(L)' 'EGRDFDATLDTHQIVQVDRAVAWNPTITGAKSENTFIIKEKGREMITIISGWPIIKVEIDGEIIERPDMLKKD' A
#
# COMPACT_ATOMS: atom_id res chain seq x y z
N GLU A 1 -2.78 5.18 23.29
CA GLU A 1 -3.02 3.98 22.48
C GLU A 1 -3.65 4.43 21.17
N GLY A 2 -3.11 3.99 20.03
CA GLY A 2 -3.69 4.30 18.73
C GLY A 2 -4.99 3.51 18.53
N ARG A 3 -5.91 4.03 17.71
CA ARG A 3 -7.12 3.28 17.31
C ARG A 3 -6.74 2.00 16.54
N ASP A 4 -5.65 2.06 15.77
CA ASP A 4 -5.23 1.03 14.84
C ASP A 4 -3.93 0.37 15.33
N PHE A 5 -3.70 -0.88 14.91
CA PHE A 5 -2.50 -1.64 15.24
C PHE A 5 -1.37 -1.31 14.29
N ASP A 6 -0.27 -0.74 14.82
CA ASP A 6 0.93 -0.42 14.06
C ASP A 6 1.92 -1.59 14.06
N ALA A 7 2.39 -1.98 12.87
CA ALA A 7 3.44 -2.97 12.73
C ALA A 7 4.82 -2.34 12.92
N THR A 8 5.69 -3.03 13.66
CA THR A 8 7.09 -2.69 13.88
C THR A 8 7.98 -3.85 13.44
N LEU A 9 9.31 -3.69 13.53
CA LEU A 9 10.24 -4.79 13.27
C LEU A 9 10.08 -5.97 14.24
N ASP A 10 9.52 -5.73 15.43
CA ASP A 10 9.27 -6.77 16.45
C ASP A 10 7.86 -7.35 16.38
N THR A 11 7.06 -6.97 15.37
CA THR A 11 5.71 -7.49 15.15
C THR A 11 5.77 -8.85 14.46
N HIS A 12 5.22 -9.89 15.11
CA HIS A 12 5.22 -11.27 14.62
C HIS A 12 3.82 -11.78 14.24
N GLN A 13 2.80 -10.95 14.43
CA GLN A 13 1.41 -11.28 14.15
C GLN A 13 1.21 -11.50 12.65
N ILE A 14 0.47 -12.56 12.31
CA ILE A 14 0.13 -12.86 10.91
C ILE A 14 -1.05 -12.00 10.48
N VAL A 15 -0.91 -11.30 9.36
CA VAL A 15 -2.02 -10.57 8.72
C VAL A 15 -3.04 -11.58 8.20
N GLN A 16 -4.29 -11.44 8.62
CA GLN A 16 -5.36 -12.38 8.28
C GLN A 16 -6.00 -12.04 6.92
N VAL A 17 -6.59 -13.07 6.28
CA VAL A 17 -7.40 -12.91 5.06
C VAL A 17 -8.61 -12.00 5.34
N ASP A 18 -9.05 -11.26 4.31
CA ASP A 18 -10.13 -10.28 4.31
C ASP A 18 -9.93 -9.11 5.29
N ARG A 19 -8.68 -8.83 5.65
CA ARG A 19 -8.30 -7.65 6.44
C ARG A 19 -7.77 -6.53 5.56
N ALA A 20 -8.22 -5.32 5.87
CA ALA A 20 -7.63 -4.10 5.34
C ALA A 20 -6.34 -3.78 6.08
N VAL A 21 -5.27 -3.50 5.33
CA VAL A 21 -4.00 -3.02 5.85
C VAL A 21 -3.59 -1.75 5.14
N ALA A 22 -3.14 -0.76 5.90
CA ALA A 22 -2.49 0.42 5.36
C ALA A 22 -0.99 0.13 5.23
N TRP A 23 -0.44 0.29 4.03
CA TRP A 23 1.00 0.28 3.79
C TRP A 23 1.44 1.70 3.49
N ASN A 24 2.19 2.30 4.41
CA ASN A 24 2.44 3.73 4.44
C ASN A 24 3.92 4.13 4.63
N PRO A 25 4.85 3.57 3.82
CA PRO A 25 6.28 3.87 3.94
C PRO A 25 6.57 5.36 3.83
N THR A 26 7.51 5.81 4.66
CA THR A 26 7.92 7.21 4.76
C THR A 26 9.44 7.29 4.82
N ILE A 27 10.01 8.27 4.12
CA ILE A 27 11.39 8.73 4.25
C ILE A 27 11.39 10.23 4.59
N THR A 28 12.55 10.85 4.81
CA THR A 28 12.63 12.29 5.06
C THR A 28 12.00 13.09 3.92
N GLY A 29 10.90 13.80 4.22
CA GLY A 29 10.22 14.69 3.27
C GLY A 29 9.24 14.01 2.30
N ALA A 30 9.09 12.68 2.33
CA ALA A 30 8.17 11.97 1.43
C ALA A 30 7.49 10.78 2.09
N LYS A 31 6.20 10.61 1.78
CA LYS A 31 5.38 9.47 2.19
C LYS A 31 4.60 8.95 0.99
N SER A 32 4.42 7.64 0.94
CA SER A 32 3.51 6.99 0.00
C SER A 32 2.58 6.07 0.79
N GLU A 33 1.29 6.05 0.49
CA GLU A 33 0.32 5.24 1.24
C GLU A 33 -0.71 4.58 0.33
N ASN A 34 -0.99 3.30 0.59
CA ASN A 34 -2.11 2.58 -0.01
C ASN A 34 -2.79 1.67 1.00
N THR A 35 -4.06 1.40 0.75
CA THR A 35 -4.82 0.39 1.50
C THR A 35 -5.00 -0.84 0.64
N PHE A 36 -4.71 -1.99 1.22
CA PHE A 36 -4.88 -3.29 0.60
C PHE A 36 -5.88 -4.13 1.39
N ILE A 37 -6.71 -4.91 0.71
CA ILE A 37 -7.40 -6.05 1.30
C ILE A 37 -6.55 -7.30 1.05
N ILE A 38 -6.16 -7.99 2.12
CA ILE A 38 -5.46 -9.28 2.00
C ILE A 38 -6.45 -10.35 1.57
N LYS A 39 -6.10 -11.12 0.54
CA LYS A 39 -6.93 -12.23 0.03
C LYS A 39 -6.26 -13.56 0.36
N GLU A 40 -6.97 -14.66 0.16
CA GLU A 40 -6.38 -16.01 0.26
C GLU A 40 -5.15 -16.16 -0.65
N LYS A 41 -5.15 -15.48 -1.80
CA LYS A 41 -4.04 -15.42 -2.75
C LYS A 41 -3.74 -13.96 -3.08
N GLY A 42 -2.66 -13.43 -2.52
CA GLY A 42 -2.17 -12.08 -2.79
C GLY A 42 -2.94 -10.97 -2.07
N ARG A 43 -2.96 -9.78 -2.69
CA ARG A 43 -3.54 -8.55 -2.12
C ARG A 43 -4.27 -7.75 -3.18
N GLU A 44 -5.38 -7.11 -2.80
CA GLU A 44 -6.17 -6.22 -3.65
C GLU A 44 -5.97 -4.77 -3.18
N MET A 45 -5.54 -3.86 -4.05
CA MET A 45 -5.40 -2.44 -3.71
C MET A 45 -6.74 -1.73 -3.90
N ILE A 46 -7.24 -1.07 -2.85
CA ILE A 46 -8.55 -0.40 -2.87
C ILE A 46 -8.48 1.13 -2.90
N THR A 47 -7.27 1.69 -2.91
CA THR A 47 -7.03 3.15 -3.00
C THR A 47 -6.67 3.61 -4.41
N ILE A 48 -7.12 2.89 -5.43
CA ILE A 48 -6.92 3.27 -6.83
C ILE A 48 -7.88 4.40 -7.19
N ILE A 49 -7.34 5.48 -7.77
CA ILE A 49 -8.11 6.67 -8.16
C ILE A 49 -8.19 6.72 -9.69
N SER A 50 -9.41 6.65 -10.22
CA SER A 50 -9.63 6.79 -11.66
C SER A 50 -9.14 8.14 -12.18
N GLY A 51 -8.43 8.14 -13.30
CA GLY A 51 -7.86 9.34 -13.91
C GLY A 51 -6.60 9.89 -13.22
N TRP A 52 -6.12 9.25 -12.14
CA TRP A 52 -4.84 9.59 -11.54
C TRP A 52 -3.68 8.92 -12.30
N PRO A 53 -2.55 9.60 -12.53
CA PRO A 53 -1.37 8.99 -13.15
C PRO A 53 -0.83 7.79 -12.37
N ILE A 54 -0.37 6.76 -13.08
CA ILE A 54 0.17 5.54 -12.49
C ILE A 54 1.55 5.25 -13.08
N ILE A 55 2.48 4.84 -12.22
CA ILE A 55 3.74 4.19 -12.63
C ILE A 55 3.66 2.70 -12.34
N LYS A 56 4.28 1.89 -13.20
CA LYS A 56 4.42 0.44 -13.02
C LYS A 56 5.83 0.15 -12.51
N VAL A 57 5.91 -0.52 -11.37
CA VAL A 57 7.19 -0.91 -10.74
C VAL A 57 7.27 -2.44 -10.77
N GLU A 58 8.33 -2.97 -11.36
CA GLU A 58 8.59 -4.42 -11.37
C GLU A 58 9.49 -4.78 -10.18
N ILE A 59 9.04 -5.72 -9.34
CA ILE A 59 9.78 -6.25 -8.20
C ILE A 59 9.58 -7.77 -8.18
N ASP A 60 10.68 -8.53 -8.20
CA ASP A 60 10.67 -9.99 -8.15
C ASP A 60 9.71 -10.67 -9.16
N GLY A 61 9.54 -10.06 -10.35
CA GLY A 61 8.65 -10.53 -11.41
C GLY A 61 7.17 -10.16 -11.23
N GLU A 62 6.81 -9.44 -10.17
CA GLU A 62 5.48 -8.84 -9.99
C GLU A 62 5.47 -7.38 -10.45
N ILE A 63 4.39 -6.98 -11.12
CA ILE A 63 4.14 -5.56 -11.45
C ILE A 63 3.25 -4.95 -10.36
N ILE A 64 3.74 -3.91 -9.71
CA ILE A 64 3.01 -3.11 -8.73
C ILE A 64 2.70 -1.75 -9.35
N GLU A 65 1.42 -1.42 -9.44
CA GLU A 65 0.95 -0.09 -9.85
C GLU A 65 1.02 0.88 -8.66
N ARG A 66 1.64 2.05 -8.85
CA ARG A 66 1.75 3.11 -7.83
C ARG A 66 1.16 4.41 -8.36
N PRO A 67 0.51 5.21 -7.51
CA PRO A 67 0.14 6.57 -7.89
C PRO A 67 1.40 7.38 -8.22
N ASP A 68 1.37 8.05 -9.35
CA ASP A 68 2.40 8.98 -9.78
C ASP A 68 1.97 10.43 -9.50
N MET A 69 2.82 11.39 -9.82
CA MET A 69 2.55 12.81 -9.67
C MET A 69 1.50 13.27 -10.68
N LEU A 70 0.35 13.74 -10.17
CA LEU A 70 -0.60 14.48 -10.99
C LEU A 70 -0.03 15.87 -11.31
N LYS A 71 0.26 16.12 -12.59
CA LYS A 71 0.54 17.46 -13.09
C LYS A 71 -0.77 18.12 -13.51
N LYS A 72 -1.03 19.33 -13.01
CA LYS A 72 -2.08 20.22 -13.50
C LYS A 72 -1.43 21.31 -14.35
N ASP A 73 -2.06 21.63 -15.47
CA ASP A 73 -1.68 22.77 -16.30
C ASP A 73 -2.10 24.10 -15.65
#